data_AF-A0AAD5DXR7-F1
#
_entry.id   AF-A0AAD5DXR7-F1
#
_cell.length_a   1.000
_cell.length_b   1.000
_cell.length_c   1.000
_cell.angle_alpha   90.00
_cell.angle_beta   90.00
_cell.angle_gamma   90.00
#
_symmetry.space_group_name_H-M   'P 1'
#
loop_
_entity.id
_entity.type
_entity.pdbx_description
1 polymer ?
#
loop_
_entity_poly.entity_id
_entity_poly.type
_entity_poly.pdbx_seq_one_letter_code
_entity_poly.pdbx_strand_id
1 'polypeptide(L)'
;MAQAAAAPPADDLVPVQLALNGTREGAVQEWVLWPPAATDADLSDFTESLVGDLGLQPELKQPVTEAIVAQVTDWCNSVRPPARGPAPRRELIRLDLVLDGSLRLRDQFWWDLHSDTLTPEEFAAELCADSGVDARHGAAVAAAIRIELAKLRQAPPTNLPLPTPRIVEGKPADNGKQEAQLQSVYASRSAARLLASHAAGLVSTVAALL
;
A
#
# COMPACT_ATOMS: atom_id res chain seq x y z
N MET A 1 -37.06 3.50 15.52
CA MET A 1 -36.59 4.71 14.83
C MET A 1 -35.49 4.28 13.89
N ALA A 2 -35.77 4.24 12.58
CA ALA A 2 -34.79 3.88 11.57
C ALA A 2 -33.78 5.02 11.50
N GLN A 3 -32.53 4.72 11.85
CA GLN A 3 -31.43 5.65 11.69
C GLN A 3 -31.29 5.90 10.19
N ALA A 4 -31.54 7.15 9.76
CA ALA A 4 -31.27 7.56 8.38
C ALA A 4 -29.82 7.19 8.08
N ALA A 5 -29.62 6.29 7.11
CA ALA A 5 -28.29 5.91 6.66
C ALA A 5 -27.62 7.19 6.17
N ALA A 6 -26.69 7.72 6.98
CA ALA A 6 -25.85 8.83 6.56
C ALA A 6 -25.17 8.43 5.25
N ALA A 7 -25.18 9.32 4.26
CA ALA A 7 -24.49 9.09 3.00
C ALA A 7 -23.04 8.64 3.29
N PRO A 8 -22.53 7.61 2.60
CA PRO A 8 -21.18 7.12 2.84
C PRO A 8 -20.19 8.28 2.65
N PRO A 9 -19.18 8.42 3.53
CA PRO A 9 -18.19 9.50 3.42
C PRO A 9 -17.44 9.38 2.09
N ALA A 10 -17.09 10.52 1.50
CA ALA A 10 -16.44 10.60 0.17
C ALA A 10 -15.14 9.77 0.07
N ASP A 11 -14.50 9.49 1.21
CA ASP A 11 -13.23 8.76 1.29
C ASP A 11 -13.39 7.22 1.23
N ASP A 12 -14.62 6.69 1.19
CA ASP A 12 -14.88 5.24 1.14
C ASP A 12 -14.96 4.72 -0.31
N LEU A 13 -13.96 5.09 -1.13
CA LEU A 13 -13.86 4.63 -2.51
C LEU A 13 -13.80 3.10 -2.58
N VAL A 14 -14.50 2.55 -3.56
CA VAL A 14 -14.57 1.12 -3.84
C VAL A 14 -13.53 0.77 -4.91
N PRO A 15 -12.63 -0.20 -4.66
CA PRO A 15 -11.73 -0.70 -5.68
C PRO A 15 -12.48 -1.56 -6.69
N VAL A 16 -12.55 -1.09 -7.93
CA VAL A 16 -13.20 -1.77 -9.06
C VAL A 16 -12.12 -2.18 -10.07
N GLN A 17 -12.15 -3.44 -10.50
CA GLN A 17 -11.28 -3.93 -11.55
C GLN A 17 -12.06 -4.01 -12.87
N LEU A 18 -11.57 -3.32 -13.90
CA LEU A 18 -12.15 -3.33 -15.24
C LEU A 18 -11.32 -4.22 -16.16
N ALA A 19 -11.99 -5.14 -16.85
CA ALA A 19 -11.39 -5.93 -17.92
C ALA A 19 -11.85 -5.35 -19.27
N LEU A 20 -10.97 -4.59 -19.92
CA LEU A 20 -11.26 -3.86 -21.15
C LEU A 20 -10.70 -4.62 -22.33
N ASN A 21 -11.61 -5.19 -23.13
CA ASN A 21 -11.25 -5.88 -24.37
C ASN A 21 -11.33 -4.92 -25.56
N GLY A 22 -10.51 -5.12 -26.58
CA GLY A 22 -10.60 -4.35 -27.83
C GLY A 22 -9.81 -3.04 -27.84
N THR A 23 -8.88 -2.84 -26.90
CA THR A 23 -7.86 -1.80 -27.06
C THR A 23 -6.88 -2.17 -28.17
N ARG A 24 -6.10 -1.20 -28.67
CA ARG A 24 -5.03 -1.46 -29.65
C ARG A 24 -3.93 -2.39 -29.12
N GLU A 25 -3.77 -2.46 -27.81
CA GLU A 25 -2.73 -3.22 -27.12
C GLU A 25 -3.24 -4.59 -26.62
N GLY A 26 -4.50 -4.91 -26.89
CA GLY A 26 -5.14 -6.17 -26.51
C GLY A 26 -6.13 -6.01 -25.35
N ALA A 27 -6.27 -7.06 -24.54
CA ALA A 27 -7.07 -7.01 -23.32
C ALA A 27 -6.26 -6.34 -22.21
N VAL A 28 -6.81 -5.28 -21.62
CA VAL A 28 -6.16 -4.51 -20.54
C VAL A 28 -6.99 -4.65 -19.27
N GLN A 29 -6.30 -4.79 -18.13
CA GLN A 29 -6.94 -4.73 -16.82
C GLN A 29 -6.57 -3.44 -16.13
N GLU A 30 -7.58 -2.64 -15.78
CA GLU A 30 -7.41 -1.36 -15.11
C GLU A 30 -8.07 -1.38 -13.73
N TRP A 31 -7.50 -0.62 -12.80
CA TRP A 31 -8.09 -0.38 -11.48
C TRP A 31 -8.69 1.01 -11.42
N VAL A 32 -9.93 1.09 -10.95
CA VAL A 32 -10.67 2.34 -10.73
C VAL A 32 -11.11 2.40 -9.28
N LEU A 33 -11.06 3.59 -8.69
CA LEU A 33 -11.53 3.83 -7.33
C LEU A 33 -12.84 4.60 -7.40
N TRP A 34 -13.95 3.90 -7.19
CA TRP A 34 -15.28 4.43 -7.46
C TRP A 34 -15.96 4.96 -6.18
N PRO A 35 -16.48 6.20 -6.16
CA PRO A 35 -17.26 6.69 -5.03
C PRO A 35 -18.61 5.97 -4.95
N PRO A 36 -18.97 5.34 -3.81
CA PRO A 36 -20.26 4.65 -3.68
C PRO A 36 -21.46 5.61 -3.70
N ALA A 37 -21.23 6.90 -3.45
CA ALA A 37 -22.24 7.95 -3.54
C ALA A 37 -22.35 8.61 -4.93
N ALA A 38 -21.56 8.17 -5.92
CA ALA A 38 -21.62 8.70 -7.28
C ALA A 38 -22.99 8.44 -7.92
N THR A 39 -23.45 9.40 -8.72
CA THR A 39 -24.74 9.32 -9.41
C THR A 39 -24.65 8.55 -10.72
N ASP A 40 -25.80 8.17 -11.28
CA ASP A 40 -25.86 7.57 -12.62
C ASP A 40 -25.31 8.49 -13.71
N ALA A 41 -25.41 9.81 -13.51
CA ALA A 41 -24.81 10.80 -14.42
C ALA A 41 -23.28 10.75 -14.36
N ASP A 42 -22.69 10.74 -13.16
CA ASP A 42 -21.23 10.61 -12.97
C ASP A 42 -20.71 9.31 -13.61
N LEU A 43 -21.45 8.22 -13.45
CA LEU A 43 -21.12 6.92 -14.05
C LEU A 43 -21.18 6.94 -15.58
N SER A 44 -22.20 7.57 -16.14
CA SER A 44 -22.34 7.75 -17.59
C SER A 44 -21.19 8.58 -18.16
N ASP A 45 -20.90 9.72 -17.54
CA ASP A 45 -19.83 10.64 -17.96
C ASP A 45 -18.44 9.98 -17.89
N PHE A 46 -18.16 9.27 -16.79
CA PHE A 46 -16.93 8.49 -16.64
C PHE A 46 -16.79 7.42 -17.73
N THR A 47 -17.85 6.65 -17.97
CA THR A 47 -17.82 5.55 -18.94
C THR A 47 -17.65 6.08 -20.36
N GLU A 48 -18.30 7.20 -20.68
CA GLU A 48 -18.12 7.88 -21.97
C GLU A 48 -16.68 8.36 -22.17
N SER A 49 -16.08 9.03 -21.18
CA SER A 49 -14.69 9.46 -21.24
C SER A 49 -13.75 8.27 -21.39
N LEU A 50 -13.88 7.24 -20.55
CA LEU A 50 -13.02 6.05 -20.56
C LEU A 50 -13.02 5.36 -21.94
N VAL A 51 -14.20 5.16 -22.53
CA VAL A 51 -14.32 4.54 -23.86
C VAL A 51 -13.71 5.43 -24.94
N GLY A 52 -13.91 6.75 -24.86
CA GLY A 52 -13.33 7.72 -25.79
C GLY A 52 -11.79 7.77 -25.72
N ASP A 53 -11.25 7.90 -24.51
CA ASP A 53 -9.83 8.06 -24.23
C ASP A 53 -9.02 6.82 -24.66
N LEU A 54 -9.58 5.63 -24.45
CA LEU A 54 -8.96 4.36 -24.83
C LEU A 54 -9.26 3.94 -26.28
N GLY A 55 -10.07 4.70 -27.01
CA GLY A 55 -10.48 4.38 -28.38
C GLY A 55 -11.22 3.04 -28.49
N LEU A 56 -12.01 2.71 -27.46
CA LEU A 56 -12.79 1.48 -27.36
C LEU A 56 -14.08 1.59 -28.19
N GLN A 57 -14.66 0.42 -28.52
CA GLN A 57 -15.93 0.37 -29.22
C GLN A 57 -17.08 0.87 -28.32
N PRO A 58 -18.06 1.63 -28.86
CA PRO A 58 -19.14 2.20 -28.06
C PRO A 58 -20.03 1.14 -27.40
N GLU A 59 -20.09 -0.08 -27.93
CA GLU A 59 -20.82 -1.20 -27.35
C GLU A 59 -20.24 -1.65 -26.00
N LEU A 60 -18.99 -1.26 -25.68
CA LEU A 60 -18.36 -1.55 -24.39
C LEU A 60 -18.82 -0.63 -23.27
N LYS A 61 -19.56 0.46 -23.57
CA LYS A 61 -20.09 1.34 -22.52
C LYS A 61 -20.98 0.57 -21.55
N GLN A 62 -21.96 -0.19 -22.05
CA GLN A 62 -22.89 -0.96 -21.21
C GLN A 62 -22.19 -2.00 -20.30
N PRO A 63 -21.32 -2.90 -20.80
CA PRO A 63 -20.65 -3.87 -19.93
C PRO A 63 -19.71 -3.22 -18.92
N VAL A 64 -19.08 -2.07 -19.23
CA VAL A 64 -18.27 -1.31 -18.26
C VAL A 64 -19.17 -0.76 -17.15
N THR A 65 -20.27 -0.11 -17.49
CA THR A 65 -21.26 0.39 -16.53
C THR A 65 -21.76 -0.74 -15.62
N GLU A 66 -22.20 -1.86 -16.20
CA GLU A 66 -22.70 -3.02 -15.45
C GLU A 66 -21.64 -3.61 -14.52
N ALA A 67 -20.38 -3.68 -14.98
CA ALA A 67 -19.27 -4.18 -14.17
C ALA A 67 -18.98 -3.28 -12.96
N ILE A 68 -19.01 -1.96 -13.13
CA ILE A 68 -18.82 -1.00 -12.02
C ILE A 68 -19.96 -1.15 -11.02
N VAL A 69 -21.22 -1.09 -11.47
CA VAL A 69 -22.40 -1.20 -10.60
C VAL A 69 -22.40 -2.51 -9.82
N ALA A 70 -22.12 -3.63 -10.48
CA ALA A 70 -22.10 -4.94 -9.85
C ALA A 70 -21.03 -5.03 -8.75
N GLN A 71 -19.79 -4.60 -9.04
CA GLN A 71 -18.69 -4.64 -8.08
C GLN A 71 -18.91 -3.69 -6.91
N VAL A 72 -19.40 -2.47 -7.17
CA VAL A 72 -19.73 -1.50 -6.11
C VAL A 72 -20.83 -2.03 -5.20
N THR A 73 -21.87 -2.60 -5.79
CA THR A 73 -22.98 -3.18 -5.02
C THR A 73 -22.51 -4.35 -4.16
N ASP A 74 -21.73 -5.28 -4.72
CA ASP A 74 -21.18 -6.41 -3.96
C ASP A 74 -20.27 -5.95 -2.82
N TRP A 75 -19.36 -5.01 -3.10
CA TRP A 75 -18.48 -4.45 -2.09
C TRP A 75 -19.25 -3.82 -0.94
N CYS A 76 -20.23 -2.95 -1.22
CA CYS A 76 -21.03 -2.29 -0.20
C CYS A 76 -21.86 -3.27 0.64
N ASN A 77 -22.27 -4.41 0.08
CA ASN A 77 -23.01 -5.45 0.80
C ASN A 77 -22.11 -6.33 1.67
N SER A 78 -20.85 -6.51 1.29
CA SER A 78 -19.96 -7.51 1.88
C SER A 78 -18.85 -6.92 2.76
N VAL A 79 -18.42 -5.68 2.49
CA VAL A 79 -17.32 -5.03 3.20
C VAL A 79 -17.84 -4.11 4.29
N ARG A 80 -17.31 -4.29 5.50
CA ARG A 80 -17.62 -3.38 6.61
C ARG A 80 -17.02 -1.99 6.34
N PRO A 81 -17.80 -0.91 6.51
CA PRO A 81 -17.29 0.45 6.45
C PRO A 81 -16.12 0.69 7.41
N PRO A 82 -15.21 1.63 7.12
CA PRO A 82 -14.14 2.00 8.04
C PRO A 82 -14.72 2.40 9.40
N ALA A 83 -14.29 1.72 10.47
CA ALA A 83 -14.65 2.13 11.83
C ALA A 83 -13.90 3.42 12.16
N ARG A 84 -14.59 4.41 12.73
CA ARG A 84 -13.98 5.66 13.19
C ARG A 84 -14.08 5.72 14.72
N GLY A 85 -13.01 6.10 15.41
CA GLY A 85 -13.06 6.21 16.87
C GLY A 85 -11.69 6.21 17.57
N PRO A 86 -11.69 6.42 18.90
CA PRO A 86 -10.47 6.68 19.67
C PRO A 86 -9.62 5.44 20.00
N ALA A 87 -10.10 4.22 19.69
CA ALA A 87 -9.37 2.99 19.99
C ALA A 87 -8.59 2.53 18.75
N PRO A 88 -7.29 2.84 18.62
CA PRO A 88 -6.52 2.51 17.44
C PRO A 88 -6.42 0.99 17.26
N ARG A 89 -6.55 0.53 16.01
CA ARG A 89 -6.30 -0.89 15.66
C ARG A 89 -5.26 -0.90 14.56
N ARG A 90 -4.01 -1.10 14.97
CA ARG A 90 -2.87 -1.16 14.04
C ARG A 90 -2.71 -2.57 13.52
N GLU A 91 -2.74 -2.70 12.21
CA GLU A 91 -2.53 -3.95 11.50
C GLU A 91 -1.41 -3.78 10.48
N LEU A 92 -0.70 -4.86 10.18
CA LEU A 92 0.36 -4.86 9.18
C LEU A 92 -0.24 -5.10 7.79
N ILE A 93 -0.08 -4.14 6.88
CA ILE A 93 -0.41 -4.31 5.46
C ILE A 93 0.81 -4.90 4.74
N ARG A 94 0.55 -5.81 3.82
CA ARG A 94 1.58 -6.42 2.97
C ARG A 94 1.15 -6.33 1.52
N LEU A 95 1.95 -5.64 0.72
CA LEU A 95 1.73 -5.49 -0.72
C LEU A 95 2.71 -6.40 -1.48
N ASP A 96 2.19 -7.09 -2.50
CA ASP A 96 2.98 -7.84 -3.47
C ASP A 96 2.27 -7.75 -4.83
N LEU A 97 2.59 -6.70 -5.58
CA LEU A 97 1.91 -6.33 -6.81
C LEU A 97 2.84 -6.52 -8.01
N VAL A 98 2.29 -7.00 -9.12
CA VAL A 98 2.96 -7.01 -10.42
C VAL A 98 2.28 -5.95 -11.29
N LEU A 99 3.05 -4.92 -11.63
CA LEU A 99 2.66 -3.75 -12.42
C LEU A 99 3.28 -3.88 -13.82
N ASP A 100 2.52 -3.61 -14.87
CA ASP A 100 2.95 -3.73 -16.28
C ASP A 100 3.64 -5.06 -16.62
N GLY A 101 3.22 -6.15 -15.96
CA GLY A 101 3.73 -7.52 -16.16
C GLY A 101 5.20 -7.77 -15.76
N SER A 102 5.96 -6.74 -15.37
CA SER A 102 7.42 -6.83 -15.19
C SER A 102 7.92 -6.12 -13.94
N LEU A 103 7.31 -4.99 -13.57
CA LEU A 103 7.64 -4.26 -12.36
C LEU A 103 6.94 -4.93 -11.17
N ARG A 104 7.69 -5.22 -10.10
CA ARG A 104 7.11 -5.83 -8.90
C ARG A 104 7.29 -4.90 -7.71
N LEU A 105 6.19 -4.42 -7.15
CA LEU A 105 6.16 -3.61 -5.93
C LEU A 105 5.88 -4.52 -4.73
N ARG A 106 6.82 -4.57 -3.78
CA ARG A 106 6.67 -5.29 -2.51
C ARG A 106 6.98 -4.37 -1.36
N ASP A 107 5.99 -4.20 -0.47
CA ASP A 107 6.12 -3.33 0.69
C ASP A 107 5.37 -3.91 1.91
N GLN A 108 5.77 -3.48 3.10
CA GLN A 108 5.09 -3.76 4.36
C GLN A 108 5.09 -2.53 5.26
N PHE A 109 3.91 -2.10 5.67
CA PHE A 109 3.73 -0.94 6.54
C PHE A 109 2.58 -1.14 7.51
N TRP A 110 2.60 -0.39 8.60
CA TRP A 110 1.54 -0.42 9.61
C TRP A 110 0.44 0.56 9.24
N TRP A 111 -0.81 0.11 9.36
CA TRP A 111 -1.97 0.96 9.16
C TRP A 111 -2.89 0.91 10.38
N ASP A 112 -3.34 2.07 10.85
CA ASP A 112 -4.38 2.14 11.87
C ASP A 112 -5.75 2.14 11.18
N LEU A 113 -6.52 1.06 11.39
CA LEU A 113 -7.84 0.87 10.78
C LEU A 113 -8.87 1.93 11.17
N HIS A 114 -8.60 2.71 12.24
CA HIS A 114 -9.46 3.79 12.71
C HIS A 114 -8.96 5.20 12.38
N SER A 115 -7.80 5.32 11.73
CA SER A 115 -7.26 6.62 11.35
C SER A 115 -8.02 7.22 10.18
N ASP A 116 -8.29 8.53 10.26
CA ASP A 116 -8.84 9.38 9.22
C ASP A 116 -7.84 10.43 8.70
N THR A 117 -6.58 10.35 9.13
CA THR A 117 -5.56 11.37 8.79
C THR A 117 -4.95 11.20 7.41
N LEU A 118 -4.95 9.99 6.86
CA LEU A 118 -4.30 9.67 5.60
C LEU A 118 -5.12 8.61 4.87
N THR A 119 -5.50 8.89 3.63
CA THR A 119 -6.25 7.97 2.79
C THR A 119 -5.32 6.97 2.08
N PRO A 120 -5.84 5.79 1.68
CA PRO A 120 -5.07 4.85 0.85
C PRO A 120 -4.53 5.48 -0.44
N GLU A 121 -5.25 6.44 -1.03
CA GLU A 121 -4.87 7.16 -2.25
C GLU A 121 -3.67 8.07 -2.03
N GLU A 122 -3.71 8.89 -0.98
CA GLU A 122 -2.61 9.79 -0.63
C GLU A 122 -1.35 8.98 -0.31
N PHE A 123 -1.49 7.92 0.50
CA PHE A 123 -0.37 7.03 0.80
C PHE A 123 0.17 6.29 -0.44
N ALA A 124 -0.71 5.82 -1.33
CA ALA A 124 -0.29 5.15 -2.56
C ALA A 124 0.49 6.11 -3.49
N ALA A 125 0.11 7.38 -3.56
CA ALA A 125 0.82 8.39 -4.34
C ALA A 125 2.23 8.62 -3.79
N GLU A 126 2.38 8.78 -2.48
CA GLU A 126 3.69 8.91 -1.81
C GLU A 126 4.54 7.64 -2.02
N LEU A 127 3.96 6.46 -1.79
CA LEU A 127 4.66 5.18 -1.97
C LEU A 127 5.16 5.00 -3.42
N CYS A 128 4.34 5.38 -4.41
CA CYS A 128 4.75 5.31 -5.81
C CYS A 128 5.91 6.28 -6.10
N ALA A 129 5.84 7.51 -5.61
CA ALA A 129 6.89 8.51 -5.78
C ALA A 129 8.22 8.05 -5.15
N ASP A 130 8.18 7.54 -3.92
CA ASP A 130 9.37 7.08 -3.19
C ASP A 130 9.99 5.82 -3.81
N SER A 131 9.15 4.96 -4.39
CA SER A 131 9.60 3.70 -5.00
C SER A 131 9.97 3.84 -6.48
N GLY A 132 9.85 5.03 -7.07
CA GLY A 132 10.06 5.25 -8.51
C GLY A 132 9.04 4.54 -9.40
N VAL A 133 7.84 4.24 -8.87
CA VAL A 133 6.73 3.67 -9.61
C VAL A 133 5.97 4.81 -10.30
N ASP A 134 5.65 4.62 -11.58
CA ASP A 134 4.88 5.60 -12.35
C ASP A 134 3.51 5.85 -11.70
N ALA A 135 3.11 7.12 -11.60
CA ALA A 135 1.87 7.56 -10.97
C ALA A 135 0.61 6.92 -11.56
N ARG A 136 0.65 6.43 -12.81
CA ARG A 136 -0.47 5.68 -13.41
C ARG A 136 -0.86 4.44 -12.60
N HIS A 137 0.08 3.86 -11.85
CA HIS A 137 -0.19 2.70 -11.01
C HIS A 137 -0.79 3.05 -9.64
N GLY A 138 -0.92 4.35 -9.31
CA GLY A 138 -1.42 4.79 -8.01
C GLY A 138 -2.79 4.20 -7.67
N ALA A 139 -3.69 4.12 -8.66
CA ALA A 139 -5.01 3.51 -8.49
C ALA A 139 -4.92 2.01 -8.15
N ALA A 140 -4.03 1.27 -8.80
CA ALA A 140 -3.81 -0.15 -8.53
C ALA A 140 -3.21 -0.38 -7.13
N VAL A 141 -2.26 0.46 -6.72
CA VAL A 141 -1.65 0.41 -5.39
C VAL A 141 -2.68 0.73 -4.31
N ALA A 142 -3.43 1.82 -4.46
CA ALA A 142 -4.50 2.20 -3.53
C ALA A 142 -5.59 1.14 -3.44
N ALA A 143 -5.99 0.54 -4.58
CA ALA A 143 -6.95 -0.56 -4.62
C ALA A 143 -6.46 -1.76 -3.81
N ALA A 144 -5.19 -2.14 -3.96
CA ALA A 144 -4.60 -3.23 -3.18
C ALA A 144 -4.62 -2.95 -1.67
N ILE A 145 -4.31 -1.72 -1.26
CA ILE A 145 -4.38 -1.29 0.14
C ILE A 145 -5.82 -1.40 0.66
N ARG A 146 -6.81 -0.90 -0.09
CA ARG A 146 -8.24 -0.98 0.30
C ARG A 146 -8.73 -2.41 0.43
N ILE A 147 -8.35 -3.29 -0.49
CA ILE A 147 -8.69 -4.71 -0.45
C ILE A 147 -8.09 -5.36 0.81
N GLU A 148 -6.83 -5.05 1.14
CA GLU A 148 -6.19 -5.60 2.33
C GLU A 148 -6.83 -5.06 3.62
N LEU A 149 -7.15 -3.77 3.67
CA LEU A 149 -7.90 -3.17 4.77
C LEU A 149 -9.27 -3.81 4.97
N ALA A 150 -10.01 -4.06 3.88
CA ALA A 150 -11.32 -4.71 3.93
C ALA A 150 -11.25 -6.11 4.54
N LYS A 151 -10.21 -6.88 4.21
CA LYS A 151 -9.94 -8.20 4.83
C LYS A 151 -9.62 -8.06 6.32
N LEU A 152 -8.69 -7.16 6.67
CA LEU A 152 -8.24 -6.97 8.05
C LEU A 152 -9.37 -6.50 8.99
N ARG A 153 -10.31 -5.69 8.50
CA ARG A 153 -11.50 -5.24 9.25
C ARG A 153 -12.39 -6.40 9.70
N GLN A 154 -12.43 -7.49 8.94
CA GLN A 154 -13.25 -8.68 9.21
C GLN A 154 -12.46 -9.75 9.98
N ALA A 155 -11.13 -9.72 9.88
CA ALA A 155 -10.25 -10.60 10.64
C ALA A 155 -10.24 -10.25 12.14
N PRO A 156 -10.02 -11.25 13.02
CA PRO A 156 -9.72 -10.98 14.43
C PRO A 156 -8.45 -10.12 14.55
N PRO A 157 -8.32 -9.26 15.58
CA PRO A 157 -7.15 -8.42 15.77
C PRO A 157 -5.87 -9.24 15.81
N THR A 158 -4.89 -8.87 14.99
CA THR A 158 -3.55 -9.47 15.06
C THR A 158 -2.82 -8.86 16.24
N ASN A 159 -3.18 -9.27 17.46
CA ASN A 159 -2.39 -8.98 18.65
C ASN A 159 -1.11 -9.81 18.59
N LEU A 160 -0.14 -9.41 17.76
CA LEU A 160 1.23 -9.86 17.99
C LEU A 160 1.71 -9.12 19.25
N PRO A 161 1.94 -9.81 20.38
CA PRO A 161 2.59 -9.17 21.50
C PRO A 161 4.00 -8.77 21.04
N LEU A 162 4.21 -7.47 20.82
CA LEU A 162 5.57 -6.97 20.64
C LEU A 162 6.31 -7.23 21.95
N PRO A 163 7.50 -7.86 21.93
CA PRO A 163 8.28 -8.00 23.14
C PRO A 163 8.60 -6.60 23.65
N THR A 164 8.05 -6.24 24.81
CA THR A 164 8.34 -4.95 25.45
C THR A 164 9.84 -4.92 25.77
N PRO A 165 10.62 -3.99 25.18
CA PRO A 165 12.03 -3.88 25.51
C PRO A 165 12.16 -3.55 27.00
N ARG A 166 12.84 -4.41 27.76
CA ARG A 166 13.16 -4.12 29.16
C ARG A 166 14.32 -3.13 29.17
N ILE A 167 14.02 -1.86 29.40
CA ILE A 167 15.04 -0.85 29.68
C ILE A 167 15.53 -1.12 31.11
N VAL A 168 16.71 -1.74 31.23
CA VAL A 168 17.40 -1.83 32.52
C VAL A 168 18.08 -0.50 32.72
N GLU A 169 17.59 0.32 33.64
CA GLU A 169 18.34 1.49 34.09
C GLU A 169 19.68 1.00 34.63
N GLY A 170 20.76 1.38 33.94
CA GLY A 170 22.11 1.12 34.41
C GLY A 170 22.30 1.74 35.79
N LYS A 171 23.00 1.03 36.67
CA LYS A 171 23.46 1.54 37.96
C LYS A 171 24.02 2.96 37.76
N PRO A 172 23.64 3.97 38.58
CA PRO A 172 24.13 5.33 38.39
C PRO A 172 25.66 5.32 38.43
N ALA A 173 26.26 5.61 37.29
CA ALA A 173 27.69 5.78 37.16
C ALA A 173 28.06 7.10 37.83
N ASP A 174 29.11 7.04 38.66
CA ASP A 174 29.72 8.21 39.27
C ASP A 174 30.10 9.23 38.18
N ASN A 175 29.78 10.49 38.44
CA ASN A 175 29.60 11.52 37.44
C ASN A 175 30.95 11.93 36.83
N GLY A 176 31.21 11.49 35.59
CA GLY A 176 32.34 11.91 34.80
C GLY A 176 32.05 11.80 33.31
N LYS A 177 31.37 12.82 32.75
CA LYS A 177 31.20 13.10 31.31
C LYS A 177 31.49 11.92 30.37
N GLN A 178 30.51 11.07 30.14
CA GLN A 178 30.48 10.22 28.95
C GLN A 178 29.05 10.23 28.40
N GLU A 179 28.86 11.00 27.33
CA GLU A 179 27.70 10.87 26.46
C GLU A 179 27.64 9.40 26.03
N ALA A 180 26.60 8.69 26.48
CA ALA A 180 26.43 7.28 26.18
C ALA A 180 26.15 7.12 24.69
N GLN A 181 27.20 6.86 23.92
CA GLN A 181 27.10 6.47 22.52
C GLN A 181 26.22 5.21 22.42
N LEU A 182 25.25 5.21 21.51
CA LEU A 182 24.45 4.04 21.16
C LEU A 182 25.38 2.90 20.72
N GLN A 183 25.71 1.99 21.63
CA GLN A 183 26.49 0.80 21.30
C GLN A 183 25.52 -0.35 20.98
N SER A 184 25.24 -0.53 19.70
CA SER A 184 24.70 -1.81 19.23
C SER A 184 25.67 -2.93 19.61
N VAL A 185 25.18 -4.04 20.15
CA VAL A 185 26.02 -5.21 20.49
C VAL A 185 26.77 -5.75 19.25
N TYR A 186 26.25 -5.48 18.05
CA TYR A 186 26.91 -5.79 16.78
C TYR A 186 28.02 -4.81 16.37
N ALA A 187 28.19 -3.69 17.07
CA ALA A 187 29.34 -2.79 16.92
C ALA A 187 30.60 -3.29 17.65
N SER A 188 30.66 -4.58 18.00
CA SER A 188 31.85 -5.20 18.59
C SER A 188 32.76 -5.75 17.49
N ARG A 189 33.93 -5.10 17.33
CA ARG A 189 35.27 -5.42 16.75
C ARG A 189 35.49 -6.63 15.80
N SER A 190 34.58 -7.58 15.63
CA SER A 190 34.68 -8.71 14.70
C SER A 190 34.38 -8.31 13.25
N ALA A 191 33.48 -7.35 13.02
CA ALA A 191 33.18 -6.86 11.67
C ALA A 191 34.38 -6.13 11.02
N ALA A 192 35.23 -5.50 11.83
CA ALA A 192 36.44 -4.82 11.35
C ALA A 192 37.53 -5.79 10.85
N ARG A 193 37.56 -7.05 11.32
CA ARG A 193 38.52 -8.05 10.81
C ARG A 193 38.12 -8.64 9.44
N LEU A 194 36.83 -8.72 9.14
CA LEU A 194 36.36 -9.25 7.85
C LEU A 194 36.48 -8.23 6.70
N LEU A 195 36.42 -6.94 6.99
CA LEU A 195 36.68 -5.89 5.98
C LEU A 195 38.19 -5.63 5.78
N ALA A 196 39.02 -5.86 6.80
CA ALA A 196 40.48 -5.75 6.66
C ALA A 196 41.11 -6.94 5.90
N SER A 197 40.47 -8.12 5.88
CA SER A 197 41.00 -9.27 5.12
C SER A 197 40.67 -9.24 3.62
N HIS A 198 39.70 -8.42 3.18
CA HIS A 198 39.40 -8.24 1.75
C HIS A 198 40.16 -7.07 1.10
N ALA A 199 40.63 -6.08 1.87
CA ALA A 199 41.43 -4.98 1.32
C ALA A 199 42.93 -5.33 1.16
N ALA A 200 43.44 -6.35 1.86
CA ALA A 200 44.83 -6.83 1.71
C ALA A 200 45.02 -7.85 0.56
N GLY A 201 43.92 -8.36 -0.03
CA GLY A 201 43.98 -9.36 -1.10
C GLY A 201 44.02 -8.82 -2.53
N LEU A 202 43.81 -7.52 -2.75
CA LEU A 202 43.74 -6.93 -4.09
C LEU A 202 44.94 -6.06 -4.48
N VAL A 203 45.96 -5.94 -3.61
CA VAL A 203 47.23 -5.25 -3.94
C VAL A 203 48.39 -6.24 -4.23
N SER A 204 48.17 -7.55 -4.07
CA SER A 204 49.22 -8.57 -4.26
C SER A 204 49.11 -9.43 -5.54
N THR A 205 48.30 -9.02 -6.53
CA THR A 205 48.13 -9.78 -7.78
C THR A 205 48.32 -8.92 -9.04
N VAL A 206 49.26 -7.96 -9.00
CA VAL A 206 49.78 -7.28 -10.22
C VAL A 206 51.32 -7.25 -10.25
N ALA A 207 52.02 -7.95 -9.34
CA ALA A 207 53.49 -7.96 -9.27
C ALA A 207 54.16 -9.33 -9.54
N ALA A 208 53.49 -10.26 -10.22
CA ALA A 208 54.07 -11.57 -10.55
C ALA A 208 53.59 -12.14 -11.90
N LEU A 209 53.74 -11.37 -12.98
CA LEU A 209 53.76 -11.85 -14.36
C LEU A 209 54.58 -10.90 -15.26
N LEU A 210 55.81 -10.63 -14.81
CA LEU A 210 57.04 -10.62 -15.61
C LEU A 210 57.95 -11.69 -15.01
#